data_AF-A0A3C0CR34-F1
#
_entry.id   AF-A0A3C0CR34-F1
#
_cell.length_a   1.000
_cell.length_b   1.000
_cell.length_c   1.000
_cell.angle_alpha   90.00
_cell.angle_beta   90.00
_cell.angle_gamma   90.00
#
_symmetry.space_group_name_H-M   'P 1'
#
loop_
_entity.id
_entity.type
_entity.pdbx_description
1 polymer ?
#
loop_
_entity_poly.entity_id
_entity_poly.type
_entity_poly.pdbx_seq_one_letter_code
_entity_poly.pdbx_strand_id
1 'polypeptide(L)' 'GVSLIITVDCGTSAVEAVEYAGSLGIDVIVTDHHEVGEALSPAYVIVNPKKPGCPYPFKGLAGVGVAFKFAEALVHAA' A
#
# COMPACT_ATOMS: atom_id res chain seq x y z
N GLY A 1 -3.38 -13.15 17.06
CA GLY A 1 -2.70 -12.56 15.89
C GLY A 1 -3.43 -11.29 15.48
N VAL A 2 -3.25 -10.84 14.24
CA VAL A 2 -3.94 -9.69 13.64
C VAL A 2 -4.82 -10.15 12.49
N SER A 3 -5.87 -9.39 12.15
CA SER A 3 -6.70 -9.62 10.95
C SER A 3 -6.36 -8.68 9.79
N LEU A 4 -5.57 -7.63 10.05
CA LEU A 4 -5.19 -6.61 9.08
C LEU A 4 -3.72 -6.24 9.27
N ILE A 5 -2.98 -6.17 8.17
CA ILE A 5 -1.64 -5.60 8.08
C ILE A 5 -1.71 -4.34 7.21
N ILE A 6 -1.12 -3.25 7.69
CA ILE A 6 -0.90 -2.04 6.90
C ILE A 6 0.61 -1.85 6.80
N THR A 7 1.17 -1.96 5.60
CA THR A 7 2.61 -1.73 5.40
C THR A 7 2.88 -0.24 5.28
N VAL A 8 4.10 0.16 5.62
CA VAL A 8 4.62 1.51 5.40
C VAL A 8 5.98 1.39 4.73
N ASP A 9 6.15 2.11 3.63
CA ASP A 9 7.41 2.21 2.87
C ASP A 9 7.85 0.90 2.19
N CYS A 10 6.95 -0.08 2.09
CA CYS A 10 7.24 -1.36 1.42
C CYS A 10 5.94 -2.06 0.98
N GLY A 11 6.08 -3.10 0.15
CA GLY A 11 4.99 -4.04 -0.13
C GLY A 11 4.39 -3.97 -1.54
N THR A 12 4.71 -2.96 -2.35
CA THR A 12 4.17 -2.83 -3.72
C THR A 12 4.43 -4.08 -4.57
N SER A 13 5.62 -4.68 -4.44
CA SER A 13 6.06 -5.86 -5.18
C SER A 13 6.13 -7.13 -4.33
N ALA A 14 5.65 -7.11 -3.08
CA ALA A 14 5.79 -8.22 -2.13
C ALA A 14 4.74 -9.32 -2.34
N VAL A 15 4.70 -9.91 -3.54
CA VAL A 15 3.68 -10.89 -3.97
C VAL A 15 3.55 -12.05 -2.97
N GLU A 16 4.63 -12.82 -2.77
CA GLU A 16 4.60 -14.03 -1.93
C GLU A 16 4.19 -13.76 -0.48
N ALA A 17 4.67 -12.67 0.10
CA ALA A 17 4.36 -12.30 1.48
C ALA A 17 2.88 -11.93 1.65
N VAL A 18 2.31 -11.23 0.67
CA VAL A 18 0.90 -10.85 0.67
C VAL A 18 0.00 -12.04 0.39
N GLU A 19 0.37 -12.94 -0.52
CA GLU A 19 -0.35 -14.21 -0.75
C GLU A 19 -0.36 -15.08 0.50
N TYR A 20 0.78 -15.18 1.20
CA TYR A 20 0.86 -15.92 2.44
C TYR A 20 -0.05 -15.32 3.52
N ALA A 21 -0.02 -14.00 3.72
CA ALA A 21 -0.94 -13.32 4.63
C ALA A 21 -2.41 -13.58 4.27
N GLY A 22 -2.75 -13.50 2.97
CA GLY A 22 -4.09 -13.81 2.47
C GLY A 22 -4.50 -15.26 2.74
N SER A 23 -3.58 -16.22 2.62
CA SER A 23 -3.84 -17.64 2.94
C SER A 23 -4.16 -17.87 4.43
N LEU A 24 -3.71 -16.96 5.30
CA LEU A 24 -4.01 -16.95 6.73
C LEU A 24 -5.29 -16.17 7.06
N GLY A 25 -5.99 -15.62 6.07
CA GLY A 25 -7.17 -14.78 6.25
C GLY A 25 -6.85 -13.38 6.78
N ILE A 26 -5.63 -12.87 6.51
CA ILE A 26 -5.18 -11.54 6.93
C ILE A 26 -5.24 -10.60 5.72
N ASP A 27 -6.02 -9.53 5.82
CA ASP A 27 -6.03 -8.48 4.80
C ASP A 27 -4.73 -7.69 4.84
N VAL A 28 -4.23 -7.29 3.66
CA VAL A 28 -3.04 -6.44 3.56
C VAL A 28 -3.37 -5.18 2.79
N ILE A 29 -3.14 -4.03 3.42
CA ILE A 29 -3.11 -2.72 2.76
C ILE A 29 -1.64 -2.30 2.62
N VAL A 30 -1.23 -1.98 1.39
CA VAL A 30 0.13 -1.52 1.11
C VAL A 30 0.15 0.01 1.04
N THR A 31 1.03 0.65 1.82
CA THR A 31 1.36 2.08 1.64
C THR A 31 2.84 2.23 1.30
N ASP A 32 3.13 2.68 0.09
CA ASP A 32 4.47 2.58 -0.49
C ASP A 32 4.67 3.63 -1.60
N HIS A 33 5.91 3.82 -2.04
CA HIS A 33 6.30 4.83 -3.02
C HIS A 33 7.39 4.37 -4.01
N HIS A 34 7.87 3.13 -3.85
CA HIS A 34 8.83 2.53 -4.77
C HIS A 34 8.23 2.39 -6.19
N GLU A 35 9.11 2.22 -7.18
CA GLU A 35 8.70 1.99 -8.57
C GLU A 35 7.83 0.74 -8.69
N VAL A 36 6.80 0.83 -9.54
CA VAL A 36 5.92 -0.30 -9.81
C VAL A 36 6.52 -1.11 -10.96
N GLY A 37 6.94 -2.35 -10.65
CA GLY A 37 7.39 -3.31 -11.65
C GLY A 37 6.24 -3.91 -12.46
N GLU A 38 6.52 -5.02 -13.15
CA GLU A 38 5.51 -5.72 -13.98
C GLU A 38 4.37 -6.32 -13.16
N ALA A 39 4.65 -6.73 -11.93
CA ALA A 39 3.68 -7.32 -11.01
C ALA A 39 3.45 -6.42 -9.79
N LEU A 40 2.17 -6.31 -9.40
CA LEU A 40 1.75 -5.74 -8.13
C LEU A 40 1.45 -6.89 -7.16
N SER A 41 1.71 -6.67 -5.87
CA SER A 41 1.24 -7.60 -4.84
C SER A 41 -0.29 -7.73 -4.89
N PRO A 42 -0.86 -8.91 -4.57
CA PRO A 42 -2.31 -9.11 -4.54
C PRO A 42 -2.92 -8.56 -3.24
N ALA A 43 -2.46 -7.39 -2.81
CA ALA A 43 -2.93 -6.73 -1.60
C ALA A 43 -4.38 -6.29 -1.77
N TYR A 44 -5.11 -6.24 -0.65
CA TYR A 44 -6.49 -5.76 -0.62
C TYR A 44 -6.59 -4.33 -1.20
N VAL A 45 -5.63 -3.46 -0.84
CA VAL A 45 -5.45 -2.12 -1.41
C VAL A 45 -3.97 -1.80 -1.54
N ILE A 46 -3.59 -1.11 -2.62
CA ILE A 46 -2.26 -0.52 -2.79
C ILE A 46 -2.38 1.00 -2.92
N VAL A 47 -1.81 1.72 -1.96
CA VAL A 47 -1.64 3.17 -1.96
C VAL A 47 -0.21 3.48 -2.36
N ASN A 48 0.00 3.71 -3.66
CA ASN A 48 1.29 4.12 -4.21
C ASN A 48 1.07 5.19 -5.29
N PRO A 49 1.64 6.40 -5.17
CA PRO A 49 1.42 7.47 -6.13
C PRO A 49 1.94 7.13 -7.53
N LYS A 50 2.91 6.21 -7.65
CA LYS A 50 3.50 5.76 -8.93
C LYS A 50 2.73 4.61 -9.58
N LYS A 51 1.65 4.11 -8.97
CA LYS A 51 0.81 3.08 -9.57
C LYS A 51 0.28 3.54 -10.94
N PRO A 52 0.28 2.67 -11.97
CA PRO A 52 -0.35 2.97 -13.26
C PRO A 52 -1.78 3.49 -13.09
N GLY A 53 -2.06 4.63 -13.72
CA GLY A 53 -3.35 5.30 -13.68
C GLY A 53 -3.62 6.15 -12.43
N CYS A 54 -2.69 6.23 -11.46
CA CYS A 54 -2.89 7.07 -10.28
C CYS A 54 -2.89 8.57 -10.65
N PRO A 55 -3.94 9.34 -10.35
CA PRO A 55 -4.02 10.76 -10.70
C PRO A 55 -3.29 11.68 -9.72
N TYR A 56 -2.72 11.14 -8.62
CA TYR A 56 -2.12 11.98 -7.58
C TYR A 56 -0.99 12.85 -8.15
N PRO A 57 -0.99 14.18 -7.92
CA PRO A 57 -0.20 15.12 -8.70
C PRO A 57 1.30 15.03 -8.42
N PHE A 58 1.69 14.62 -7.21
CA PHE A 58 3.10 14.55 -6.81
C PHE A 58 3.56 13.11 -6.61
N LYS A 59 4.39 12.60 -7.53
CA LYS A 59 4.88 11.21 -7.53
C LYS A 59 6.07 10.95 -6.59
N GLY A 60 6.66 12.02 -6.05
CA GLY A 60 7.88 11.97 -5.25
C GLY A 60 7.67 11.89 -3.74
N LEU A 61 6.51 11.44 -3.26
CA LEU A 61 6.34 11.20 -1.82
C LEU A 61 7.31 10.10 -1.35
N ALA A 62 7.88 10.27 -0.15
CA ALA A 62 8.51 9.17 0.59
C ALA A 62 7.45 8.32 1.30
N GLY A 63 7.77 7.12 1.79
CA GLY A 63 6.81 6.27 2.50
C GLY A 63 6.10 6.97 3.67
N VAL A 64 6.82 7.79 4.44
CA VAL A 64 6.22 8.61 5.51
C VAL A 64 5.18 9.61 4.98
N GLY A 65 5.39 10.17 3.79
CA GLY A 65 4.45 11.09 3.15
C GLY A 65 3.18 10.37 2.66
N VAL A 66 3.33 9.14 2.15
CA VAL A 66 2.18 8.29 1.78
C VAL A 66 1.39 7.90 3.02
N ALA A 67 2.06 7.46 4.09
CA ALA A 67 1.43 7.10 5.35
C ALA A 67 0.71 8.31 6.00
N PHE A 68 1.31 9.50 5.96
CA PHE A 68 0.67 10.73 6.43
C PHE A 68 -0.60 11.05 5.63
N LYS A 69 -0.56 10.98 4.29
CA LYS A 69 -1.74 11.21 3.44
C LYS A 69 -2.82 10.15 3.63
N PHE A 70 -2.43 8.90 3.88
CA PHE A 70 -3.35 7.84 4.25
C PHE A 70 -4.06 8.15 5.59
N ALA A 71 -3.32 8.55 6.62
CA ALA A 71 -3.89 8.95 7.91
C ALA A 71 -4.77 10.22 7.80
N GLU A 72 -4.34 11.22 7.04
CA GLU A 72 -5.11 12.44 6.74
C GLU A 72 -6.47 12.09 6.13
N ALA A 73 -6.49 11.19 5.14
CA ALA A 73 -7.72 10.72 4.51
C ALA A 73 -8.65 9.98 5.50
N LEU A 74 -8.09 9.14 6.38
CA LEU A 74 -8.87 8.44 7.41
C LEU A 74 -9.49 9.40 8.42
N VAL A 75 -8.73 10.40 8.88
CA VAL A 75 -9.21 11.39 9.85
C VAL A 75 -10.31 12.27 9.25
N HIS A 76 -10.21 12.65 7.98
CA HIS A 76 -11.25 13.44 7.29
C HIS A 76 -12.48 12.62 6.88
N ALA A 77 -12.38 11.29 6.83
CA ALA A 77 -13.50 10.41 6.50
C ALA A 77 -14.35 10.04 7.74
N ALA A 78 -13.89 10.38 8.94
CA ALA A 78 -14.58 10.18 10.22
C ALA A 78 -15.42 11.42 10.60
#